data_AF-K2PCE5-F1
#
_entry.id   AF-K2PCE5-F1
#
_cell.length_a   1.000
_cell.length_b   1.000
_cell.length_c   1.000
_cell.angle_alpha   90.00
_cell.angle_beta   90.00
_cell.angle_gamma   90.00
#
_symmetry.space_group_name_H-M   'P 1'
#
loop_
_entity.id
_entity.type
_entity.pdbx_description
1 polymer ?
#
loop_
_entity_poly.entity_id
_entity_poly.type
_entity_poly.pdbx_seq_one_letter_code
_entity_poly.pdbx_strand_id
1 'polypeptide(L)'
;MAVQAQEGGRKAIAYVQAPEMSSGLCAEKDAASAIDCAVKQCIEGGGTAEACEVNAVCSPGNWSVDVFMMADGGPHWHQFSCGWQSKELALKAAELACSNAQESGLIECTAVQLIDEDGSVTEPPFN
;
A
#
# COMPACT_ATOMS: atom_id res chain seq x y z
N MET A 1 9.72 32.31 5.03
CA MET A 1 10.68 31.20 5.15
C MET A 1 10.68 30.48 3.82
N ALA A 2 11.82 30.40 3.15
CA ALA A 2 11.91 29.74 1.85
C ALA A 2 11.77 28.22 2.06
N VAL A 3 10.72 27.64 1.48
CA VAL A 3 10.60 26.18 1.34
C VAL A 3 11.75 25.75 0.44
N GLN A 4 12.74 25.07 1.02
CA GLN A 4 13.69 24.33 0.21
C GLN A 4 12.89 23.19 -0.42
N ALA A 5 12.61 23.29 -1.72
CA ALA A 5 12.19 22.14 -2.49
C ALA A 5 13.33 21.12 -2.38
N GLN A 6 13.06 19.94 -1.79
CA GLN A 6 13.99 18.83 -1.86
C GLN A 6 14.35 18.61 -3.32
N GLU A 7 15.64 18.69 -3.65
CA GLU A 7 16.14 18.34 -4.97
C GLU A 7 15.82 16.87 -5.21
N GLY A 8 14.85 16.61 -6.09
CA GLY A 8 14.23 15.29 -6.28
C GLY A 8 12.88 15.23 -5.55
N GLY A 9 11.83 15.78 -6.18
CA GLY A 9 10.48 15.89 -5.60
C GLY A 9 9.95 14.57 -5.00
N ARG A 10 8.86 14.69 -4.21
CA ARG A 10 8.25 13.55 -3.48
C ARG A 10 8.11 12.33 -4.40
N LYS A 11 8.63 11.18 -3.95
CA LYS A 11 8.59 9.90 -4.67
C LYS A 11 7.14 9.46 -4.90
N ALA A 12 6.92 8.61 -5.90
CA ALA A 12 5.71 7.82 -6.03
C ALA A 12 5.93 6.42 -5.46
N ILE A 13 4.87 5.82 -4.90
CA ILE A 13 4.90 4.44 -4.43
C ILE A 13 3.87 3.63 -5.21
N ALA A 14 4.25 2.45 -5.67
CA ALA A 14 3.35 1.49 -6.29
C ALA A 14 3.30 0.19 -5.49
N TYR A 15 2.12 -0.41 -5.47
CA TYR A 15 1.80 -1.66 -4.80
C TYR A 15 1.25 -2.63 -5.83
N VAL A 16 1.86 -3.80 -5.95
CA VAL A 16 1.50 -4.84 -6.90
C VAL A 16 1.29 -6.14 -6.14
N GLN A 17 0.27 -6.90 -6.52
CA GLN A 17 0.00 -8.21 -5.97
C GLN A 17 -0.37 -9.19 -7.06
N ALA A 18 0.20 -10.38 -6.95
CA ALA A 18 -0.33 -11.60 -7.52
C ALA A 18 -0.96 -12.37 -6.35
N PRO A 19 -2.30 -12.35 -6.20
CA PRO A 19 -2.98 -12.97 -5.07
C PRO A 19 -2.50 -14.41 -4.85
N GLU A 20 -2.20 -14.76 -3.60
CA GLU A 20 -1.69 -16.09 -3.19
C GLU A 20 -0.31 -16.50 -3.75
N MET A 21 0.36 -15.62 -4.51
CA MET A 21 1.62 -15.94 -5.18
C MET A 21 2.77 -15.03 -4.75
N SER A 22 2.62 -13.73 -4.92
CA SER A 22 3.69 -12.76 -4.66
C SER A 22 3.18 -11.32 -4.57
N SER A 23 4.06 -10.41 -4.17
CA SER A 23 3.79 -8.98 -4.13
C SER A 23 5.04 -8.17 -4.44
N GLY A 24 4.83 -6.91 -4.78
CA GLY A 24 5.90 -5.95 -5.01
C GLY A 24 5.52 -4.57 -4.50
N LEU A 25 6.53 -3.87 -3.98
CA LEU A 25 6.41 -2.51 -3.46
C LEU A 25 7.67 -1.74 -3.83
N CYS A 26 7.50 -0.64 -4.56
CA CYS A 26 8.61 0.24 -4.88
C CYS A 26 8.26 1.71 -4.70
N ALA A 27 9.20 2.45 -4.13
CA ALA A 27 9.19 3.91 -4.06
C ALA A 27 10.21 4.48 -5.05
N GLU A 28 9.74 5.16 -6.09
CA GLU A 28 10.55 5.66 -7.20
C GLU A 28 10.24 7.14 -7.49
N LYS A 29 11.04 7.75 -8.37
CA LYS A 29 10.90 9.18 -8.71
C LYS A 29 9.55 9.57 -9.34
N ASP A 30 8.86 8.63 -9.98
CA ASP A 30 7.58 8.85 -10.65
C ASP A 30 6.70 7.58 -10.66
N ALA A 31 5.41 7.73 -10.95
CA ALA A 31 4.45 6.63 -10.89
C ALA A 31 4.78 5.48 -11.85
N ALA A 32 5.29 5.78 -13.05
CA ALA A 32 5.60 4.76 -14.05
C ALA A 32 6.79 3.89 -13.60
N SER A 33 7.87 4.54 -13.15
CA SER A 33 9.04 3.83 -12.60
C SER A 33 8.71 3.03 -11.35
N ALA A 34 7.84 3.54 -10.46
CA ALA A 34 7.37 2.81 -9.29
C ALA A 34 6.61 1.54 -9.67
N ILE A 35 5.68 1.65 -10.63
CA ILE A 35 4.91 0.51 -11.15
C ILE A 35 5.83 -0.54 -11.77
N ASP A 36 6.72 -0.14 -12.68
CA ASP A 36 7.64 -1.06 -13.36
C ASP A 36 8.51 -1.82 -12.36
N CYS A 37 9.03 -1.14 -11.34
CA CYS A 37 9.79 -1.75 -10.26
C CYS A 37 8.96 -2.73 -9.43
N ALA A 38 7.74 -2.34 -9.02
CA ALA A 38 6.89 -3.18 -8.19
C ALA A 38 6.41 -4.43 -8.94
N VAL A 39 6.07 -4.31 -10.24
CA VAL A 39 5.73 -5.46 -11.09
C VAL A 39 6.93 -6.39 -11.19
N LYS A 40 8.13 -5.85 -11.41
CA LYS A 40 9.35 -6.66 -11.45
C LYS A 40 9.58 -7.42 -10.15
N GLN A 41 9.45 -6.76 -8.99
CA GLN A 41 9.58 -7.43 -7.69
C GLN A 41 8.55 -8.56 -7.52
N CYS A 42 7.28 -8.32 -7.90
CA CYS A 42 6.25 -9.34 -7.84
C CYS A 42 6.58 -10.58 -8.71
N ILE A 43 7.11 -10.37 -9.92
CA ILE A 43 7.53 -11.47 -10.80
C ILE A 43 8.76 -12.19 -10.21
N GLU A 44 9.76 -11.45 -9.72
CA GLU A 44 10.95 -12.02 -9.09
C GLU A 44 10.62 -12.81 -7.82
N GLY A 45 9.56 -12.43 -7.12
CA GLY A 45 9.03 -13.13 -5.95
C GLY A 45 8.13 -14.33 -6.28
N GLY A 46 7.95 -14.69 -7.55
CA GLY A 46 7.22 -15.90 -7.99
C GLY A 46 5.86 -15.65 -8.63
N GLY A 47 5.45 -14.39 -8.81
CA GLY A 47 4.30 -14.02 -9.62
C GLY A 47 4.54 -14.23 -11.13
N THR A 48 3.47 -14.23 -11.91
CA THR A 48 3.55 -14.16 -13.39
C THR A 48 3.23 -12.74 -13.85
N ALA A 49 3.67 -12.38 -15.06
CA ALA A 49 3.37 -11.06 -15.62
C ALA A 49 1.85 -10.81 -15.75
N GLU A 50 1.06 -11.87 -15.95
CA GLU A 50 -0.40 -11.79 -16.05
C GLU A 50 -1.09 -11.71 -14.67
N ALA A 51 -0.45 -12.24 -13.62
CA ALA A 51 -1.02 -12.25 -12.27
C ALA A 51 -0.60 -11.02 -11.43
N CYS A 52 0.55 -10.40 -11.73
CA CYS A 52 1.05 -9.24 -10.99
C CYS A 52 0.27 -7.96 -11.35
N GLU A 53 -0.86 -7.75 -10.68
CA GLU A 53 -1.74 -6.59 -10.89
C GLU A 53 -1.35 -5.40 -10.01
N VAL A 54 -1.40 -4.19 -10.57
CA VAL A 54 -1.16 -2.95 -9.82
C VAL A 54 -2.37 -2.64 -8.94
N ASN A 55 -2.26 -2.83 -7.63
CA ASN A 55 -3.33 -2.52 -6.67
C ASN A 55 -3.50 -1.01 -6.48
N ALA A 56 -2.39 -0.28 -6.36
CA ALA A 56 -2.41 1.17 -6.13
C ALA A 56 -1.10 1.84 -6.56
N VAL A 57 -1.19 3.12 -6.92
CA VAL A 57 -0.04 4.00 -7.13
C VAL A 57 -0.33 5.39 -6.59
N CYS A 58 0.64 5.98 -5.91
CA CYS A 58 0.44 7.19 -5.11
C CYS A 58 1.55 8.17 -5.41
N SER A 59 1.19 9.37 -5.88
CA SER A 59 2.14 10.45 -6.19
C SER A 59 1.52 11.78 -5.79
N PRO A 60 2.05 12.47 -4.75
CA PRO A 60 3.19 12.07 -3.91
C PRO A 60 2.88 10.84 -3.03
N GLY A 61 3.89 10.02 -2.76
CA GLY A 61 3.78 8.78 -1.98
C GLY A 61 3.42 9.02 -0.52
N ASN A 62 4.08 9.98 0.13
CA ASN A 62 3.91 10.32 1.55
C ASN A 62 3.79 9.05 2.43
N TRP A 63 2.76 8.96 3.28
CA TRP A 63 2.43 7.76 4.04
C TRP A 63 1.30 6.96 3.40
N SER A 64 1.42 5.64 3.51
CA SER A 64 0.38 4.70 3.14
C SER A 64 0.13 3.68 4.24
N VAL A 65 -1.05 3.08 4.21
CA VAL A 65 -1.44 1.95 5.03
C VAL A 65 -1.95 0.83 4.14
N ASP A 66 -1.50 -0.38 4.44
CA ASP A 66 -2.04 -1.63 3.91
C ASP A 66 -3.08 -2.17 4.90
N VAL A 67 -4.29 -2.41 4.41
CA VAL A 67 -5.41 -2.97 5.17
C VAL A 67 -5.69 -4.37 4.66
N PHE A 68 -5.43 -5.36 5.50
CA PHE A 68 -5.85 -6.73 5.25
C PHE A 68 -7.35 -6.85 5.48
N MET A 69 -8.04 -7.44 4.50
CA MET A 69 -9.48 -7.67 4.52
C MET A 69 -9.78 -9.14 4.24
N MET A 70 -10.66 -9.73 5.04
CA MET A 70 -11.12 -11.11 4.87
C MET A 70 -12.64 -11.18 5.01
N ALA A 71 -13.29 -11.72 3.98
CA ALA A 71 -14.72 -12.04 4.02
C ALA A 71 -14.96 -13.43 4.64
N ASP A 72 -16.11 -13.64 5.28
CA ASP A 72 -16.47 -14.95 5.85
C ASP A 72 -16.52 -16.05 4.78
N GLY A 73 -15.61 -17.03 4.86
CA GLY A 73 -15.48 -18.11 3.88
C GLY A 73 -15.11 -17.66 2.47
N GLY A 74 -14.63 -16.41 2.30
CA GLY A 74 -14.33 -15.78 1.02
C GLY A 74 -12.83 -15.51 0.80
N PRO A 75 -12.48 -14.73 -0.25
CA PRO A 75 -11.10 -14.34 -0.50
C PRO A 75 -10.60 -13.40 0.60
N HIS A 76 -9.29 -13.43 0.84
CA HIS A 76 -8.61 -12.34 1.51
C HIS A 76 -7.94 -11.45 0.47
N TRP A 77 -7.82 -10.15 0.78
CA TRP A 77 -7.13 -9.21 -0.08
C TRP A 77 -6.53 -8.09 0.75
N HIS A 78 -5.65 -7.33 0.12
CA HIS A 78 -5.06 -6.14 0.68
C HIS A 78 -5.60 -4.90 -0.03
N GLN A 79 -5.99 -3.91 0.75
CA GLN A 79 -6.38 -2.60 0.27
C GLN A 79 -5.37 -1.57 0.74
N PHE A 80 -4.81 -0.81 -0.21
CA PHE A 80 -3.88 0.27 0.09
C PHE A 80 -4.59 1.61 0.11
N SER A 81 -4.35 2.39 1.17
CA SER A 81 -4.77 3.79 1.27
C SER A 81 -3.52 4.65 1.46
N CYS A 82 -3.30 5.64 0.59
CA CYS A 82 -1.98 6.24 0.44
C CYS A 82 -1.99 7.75 0.16
N GLY A 83 -0.82 8.37 0.23
CA GLY A 83 -0.64 9.81 0.03
C GLY A 83 -0.94 10.66 1.28
N TRP A 84 -1.08 10.02 2.44
CA TRP A 84 -1.42 10.68 3.70
C TRP A 84 -0.25 11.51 4.25
N GLN A 85 -0.54 12.70 4.78
CA GLN A 85 0.50 13.64 5.19
C GLN A 85 1.28 13.17 6.44
N SER A 86 0.70 12.26 7.24
CA SER A 86 1.36 11.68 8.40
C SER A 86 0.95 10.22 8.60
N LYS A 87 1.77 9.49 9.38
CA LYS A 87 1.49 8.12 9.82
C LYS A 87 0.15 8.00 10.54
N GLU A 88 -0.20 8.96 11.39
CA GLU A 88 -1.46 8.96 12.13
C GLU A 88 -2.68 9.13 11.22
N LEU A 89 -2.56 9.91 10.14
CA LEU A 89 -3.64 10.05 9.16
C LEU A 89 -3.83 8.78 8.33
N ALA A 90 -2.74 8.09 7.98
CA ALA A 90 -2.81 6.79 7.32
C ALA A 90 -3.51 5.76 8.22
N LEU A 91 -3.18 5.72 9.51
CA LEU A 91 -3.86 4.83 10.47
C LEU A 91 -5.36 5.13 10.58
N LYS A 92 -5.75 6.41 10.69
CA LYS A 92 -7.17 6.81 10.71
C LYS A 92 -7.91 6.42 9.44
N ALA A 93 -7.22 6.42 8.29
CA ALA A 93 -7.81 5.97 7.04
C ALA A 93 -8.11 4.47 7.07
N ALA A 94 -7.24 3.65 7.67
CA ALA A 94 -7.52 2.23 7.89
C ALA A 94 -8.66 2.01 8.89
N GLU A 95 -8.68 2.76 10.01
CA GLU A 95 -9.79 2.71 10.97
C GLU A 95 -11.13 3.03 10.28
N LEU A 96 -11.15 4.05 9.42
CA LEU A 96 -12.34 4.42 8.66
C LEU A 96 -12.72 3.34 7.64
N ALA A 97 -11.76 2.78 6.90
CA ALA A 97 -11.99 1.71 5.94
C ALA A 97 -12.61 0.46 6.60
N CYS A 98 -12.24 0.19 7.86
CA CYS A 98 -12.77 -0.92 8.64
C CYS A 98 -14.01 -0.58 9.49
N SER A 99 -14.48 0.67 9.49
CA SER A 99 -15.53 1.14 10.41
C SER A 99 -16.87 0.42 10.29
N ASN A 100 -17.18 -0.13 9.11
CA ASN A 100 -18.38 -0.90 8.82
C ASN A 100 -18.05 -2.33 8.34
N ALA A 101 -16.88 -2.86 8.70
CA ALA A 101 -16.36 -4.14 8.23
C ALA A 101 -17.35 -5.30 8.49
N GLN A 102 -17.88 -5.40 9.72
CA GLN A 102 -18.84 -6.45 10.11
C GLN A 102 -20.16 -6.35 9.34
N GLU A 103 -20.69 -5.13 9.17
CA GLU A 103 -21.91 -4.88 8.39
C GLU A 103 -21.72 -5.23 6.90
N SER A 104 -20.48 -5.13 6.42
CA SER A 104 -20.07 -5.47 5.06
C SER A 104 -19.69 -6.96 4.89
N GLY A 105 -19.84 -7.78 5.93
CA GLY A 105 -19.56 -9.22 5.89
C GLY A 105 -18.08 -9.59 6.01
N LEU A 106 -17.23 -8.68 6.50
CA LEU A 106 -15.83 -8.96 6.78
C LEU A 106 -15.67 -9.54 8.18
N ILE A 107 -14.92 -10.64 8.28
CA ILE A 107 -14.52 -11.25 9.56
C ILE A 107 -13.19 -10.68 10.07
N GLU A 108 -12.38 -10.13 9.16
CA GLU A 108 -11.15 -9.43 9.50
C GLU A 108 -11.02 -8.17 8.64
N CYS A 109 -10.68 -7.06 9.29
CA CYS A 109 -10.29 -5.82 8.64
C CYS A 109 -9.31 -5.11 9.57
N THR A 110 -8.03 -5.08 9.20
CA THR A 110 -6.96 -4.61 10.08
C THR A 110 -5.84 -3.99 9.28
N ALA A 111 -5.27 -2.88 9.78
CA ALA A 111 -4.02 -2.36 9.25
C ALA A 111 -2.91 -3.38 9.51
N VAL A 112 -2.18 -3.78 8.48
CA VAL A 112 -1.08 -4.75 8.58
C VAL A 112 0.28 -4.17 8.25
N GLN A 113 0.34 -3.09 7.47
CA GLN A 113 1.59 -2.40 7.15
C GLN A 113 1.39 -0.89 7.09
N LEU A 114 2.39 -0.15 7.55
CA LEU A 114 2.55 1.28 7.29
C LEU A 114 3.78 1.48 6.42
N ILE A 115 3.63 2.26 5.37
CA ILE A 115 4.66 2.49 4.37
C ILE A 115 4.97 3.99 4.34
N ASP A 116 6.23 4.34 4.55
CA ASP A 116 6.69 5.73 4.42
C ASP A 116 7.06 6.09 2.97
N GLU A 117 7.44 7.35 2.75
CA GLU A 117 7.73 7.88 1.42
C GLU A 117 8.93 7.21 0.74
N ASP A 118 9.82 6.61 1.52
CA ASP A 118 10.98 5.88 1.02
C ASP A 118 10.65 4.40 0.73
N GLY A 119 9.39 3.99 0.94
CA GLY A 119 8.94 2.61 0.79
C GLY A 119 9.30 1.73 1.98
N SER A 120 9.71 2.31 3.12
CA SER A 120 10.04 1.56 4.32
C SER A 120 8.76 1.05 4.96
N VAL A 121 8.70 -0.26 5.20
CA VAL A 121 7.55 -0.93 5.81
C VAL A 121 7.76 -1.02 7.32
N THR A 122 6.76 -0.62 8.08
CA THR A 122 6.70 -0.77 9.54
C THR A 122 5.37 -1.38 9.97
N GLU A 123 5.39 -2.12 11.07
CA GLU A 123 4.16 -2.65 11.66
C GLU A 123 3.31 -1.51 12.26
N PRO A 124 1.98 -1.56 12.08
CA PRO A 124 1.05 -0.71 12.81
C PRO A 124 1.18 -0.95 14.33
N PRO A 125 0.95 0.07 15.18
CA PRO A 125 0.91 -0.15 16.61
C PRO A 125 -0.19 -1.17 16.94
N PHE A 126 0.16 -2.24 17.65
CA PHE A 126 -0.82 -3.20 18.17
C PHE A 126 -1.79 -2.46 19.10
N ASN A 127 -3.09 -2.58 18.81
CA ASN A 127 -4.17 -2.12 19.69
C ASN A 127 -4.30 -3.03 20.92
#